data_AF-A0A821ZPK0-F1
#
_entry.id   AF-A0A821ZPK0-F1
#
_cell.length_a   1.000
_cell.length_b   1.000
_cell.length_c   1.000
_cell.angle_alpha   90.00
_cell.angle_beta   90.00
_cell.angle_gamma   90.00
#
_symmetry.space_group_name_H-M   'P 1'
#
loop_
_entity.id
_entity.type
_entity.pdbx_description
1 polymer ?
#
loop_
_entity_poly.entity_id
_entity_poly.type
_entity_poly.pdbx_seq_one_letter_code
_entity_poly.pdbx_strand_id
1 'polypeptide(L)' 'AIKEDSLMLLGSYFSKATNIQQVLDQFLTPLFTFVLNDYRDCHPEARESEVLNMLAILINKAESRITNRIPDIFDLTFEH' A
#
# COMPACT_ATOMS: atom_id res chain seq x y z
N ALA A 1 -12.74 -11.07 2.07
CA ALA A 1 -13.43 -10.91 3.38
C ALA A 1 -12.51 -10.25 4.41
N ILE A 2 -11.96 -10.93 5.43
CA ILE A 2 -11.27 -10.22 6.54
C ILE A 2 -10.06 -9.38 6.07
N LYS A 3 -9.20 -9.94 5.20
CA LYS A 3 -8.01 -9.24 4.69
C LYS A 3 -8.41 -8.04 3.82
N GLU A 4 -9.30 -8.28 2.87
CA GLU A 4 -9.94 -7.27 2.03
C GLU A 4 -10.58 -6.11 2.84
N ASP A 5 -11.41 -6.41 3.85
CA ASP A 5 -12.03 -5.42 4.74
C ASP A 5 -10.99 -4.59 5.51
N SER A 6 -9.90 -5.24 5.93
CA SER A 6 -8.77 -4.59 6.60
C SER A 6 -8.04 -3.63 5.65
N LEU A 7 -7.81 -4.03 4.39
CA LEU A 7 -7.19 -3.20 3.35
C LEU A 7 -8.09 -2.00 3.00
N MET A 8 -9.40 -2.21 2.87
CA MET A 8 -10.37 -1.14 2.65
C MET A 8 -10.40 -0.15 3.81
N LEU A 9 -10.34 -0.63 5.06
CA LEU A 9 -10.27 0.22 6.24
C LEU A 9 -9.01 1.08 6.24
N LEU A 10 -7.85 0.49 5.91
CA LEU A 10 -6.58 1.22 5.78
C LEU A 10 -6.64 2.27 4.67
N GLY A 11 -7.16 1.92 3.49
CA GLY A 11 -7.36 2.88 2.40
C GLY A 11 -8.27 4.05 2.81
N SER A 12 -9.40 3.76 3.46
CA SER A 12 -10.31 4.78 3.99
C SER A 12 -9.62 5.67 5.04
N TYR A 13 -8.83 5.08 5.93
CA TYR A 13 -8.05 5.82 6.92
C TYR A 13 -7.02 6.76 6.25
N PHE A 14 -6.24 6.27 5.29
CA PHE A 14 -5.26 7.09 4.55
C PHE A 14 -5.92 8.24 3.81
N SER A 15 -7.07 8.00 3.16
CA SER A 15 -7.80 9.04 2.42
C SER A 15 -8.19 10.23 3.31
N LYS A 16 -8.57 9.95 4.57
CA LYS A 16 -9.05 10.93 5.55
C LYS A 16 -7.95 11.49 6.45
N ALA A 17 -6.74 10.93 6.42
CA ALA A 17 -5.63 11.39 7.24
C ALA A 17 -5.32 12.87 6.98
N THR A 18 -5.21 13.65 8.07
CA THR A 18 -4.84 15.07 8.02
C THR A 18 -3.32 15.26 8.06
N ASN A 19 -2.61 14.36 8.73
CA ASN A 19 -1.14 14.32 8.76
C ASN A 19 -0.62 13.11 7.99
N ILE A 20 -0.44 13.27 6.68
CA ILE A 20 0.07 12.20 5.83
C ILE A 20 1.51 11.81 6.16
N GLN A 21 2.34 12.72 6.70
CA GLN A 21 3.72 12.38 7.05
C GLN A 21 3.77 11.35 8.18
N GLN A 22 2.96 11.56 9.22
CA GLN A 22 2.84 10.60 10.31
C GLN A 22 2.37 9.22 9.81
N VAL A 23 1.43 9.20 8.85
CA VAL A 23 0.98 7.94 8.25
C VAL A 23 2.14 7.24 7.53
N LEU A 24 2.92 7.97 6.73
CA LEU A 24 4.08 7.38 6.06
C LEU A 24 5.09 6.82 7.07
N ASP A 25 5.41 7.57 8.13
CA ASP A 25 6.38 7.15 9.15
C ASP A 25 5.93 5.90 9.92
N GLN A 26 4.62 5.76 10.18
CA GLN A 26 4.06 4.66 10.96
C GLN A 26 3.71 3.42 10.12
N PHE A 27 3.27 3.61 8.88
CA PHE A 27 2.66 2.55 8.08
C PHE A 27 3.51 2.06 6.90
N LEU A 28 4.48 2.82 6.38
CA LEU A 28 5.25 2.37 5.22
C LEU A 28 5.97 1.04 5.47
N THR A 29 6.74 0.94 6.54
CA THR A 29 7.50 -0.27 6.88
C THR A 29 6.60 -1.50 7.03
N PRO A 30 5.51 -1.48 7.83
CA PRO A 30 4.64 -2.64 7.94
C PRO A 30 3.86 -2.93 6.65
N LEU A 31 3.46 -1.91 5.86
CA LEU A 31 2.83 -2.14 4.55
C LEU A 31 3.75 -2.92 3.62
N PHE A 32 5.01 -2.52 3.54
CA PHE A 32 5.98 -3.19 2.66
C PHE A 32 6.25 -4.62 3.14
N THR A 33 6.52 -4.76 4.45
CA THR A 33 6.91 -6.03 5.04
C THR A 33 5.80 -7.08 4.96
N PHE A 34 4.56 -6.70 5.29
CA PHE A 34 3.47 -7.66 5.50
C PHE A 34 2.43 -7.68 4.38
N VAL A 35 2.29 -6.60 3.61
CA VAL A 35 1.29 -6.52 2.55
C VAL A 35 1.95 -6.67 1.18
N LEU A 36 2.98 -5.88 0.88
CA LEU A 36 3.56 -5.88 -0.46
C LEU A 36 4.44 -7.09 -0.74
N ASN A 37 5.24 -7.54 0.24
CA ASN A 37 5.97 -8.80 0.09
C ASN A 37 5.02 -9.99 -0.08
N ASP A 38 3.95 -10.05 0.73
CA ASP A 38 2.93 -11.10 0.61
C ASP A 38 2.23 -11.04 -0.76
N TYR A 39 1.91 -9.85 -1.26
CA TYR A 39 1.35 -9.64 -2.59
C TYR A 39 2.29 -10.14 -3.71
N ARG A 40 3.59 -9.82 -3.62
CA ARG A 40 4.60 -10.26 -4.58
C ARG A 40 4.77 -11.77 -4.60
N ASP A 41 4.89 -12.36 -3.41
CA ASP A 41 5.22 -13.79 -3.22
C ASP A 41 4.00 -14.70 -3.46
N CYS A 42 2.80 -14.13 -3.49
CA CYS A 42 1.57 -14.84 -3.82
C CYS A 42 1.49 -15.20 -5.31
N HIS A 43 0.84 -16.33 -5.61
CA HIS A 43 0.52 -16.71 -6.99
C HIS A 43 -0.32 -15.60 -7.68
N PRO A 44 -0.09 -15.30 -8.98
CA PRO A 44 -0.76 -14.20 -9.66
C PRO A 44 -2.29 -14.21 -9.56
N GLU A 45 -2.92 -15.40 -9.61
CA GLU A 45 -4.38 -15.55 -9.48
C GLU A 45 -4.91 -15.30 -8.07
N ALA A 46 -4.04 -15.33 -7.06
CA ALA A 46 -4.37 -15.11 -5.66
C ALA A 46 -3.97 -13.69 -5.18
N ARG A 47 -3.50 -12.83 -6.08
CA ARG A 47 -3.21 -11.42 -5.79
C ARG A 47 -4.51 -10.63 -5.61
N GLU A 48 -4.62 -9.92 -4.49
CA GLU A 48 -5.81 -9.13 -4.15
C GLU A 48 -5.74 -7.71 -4.73
N SER A 49 -6.73 -7.32 -5.53
CA SER A 49 -6.83 -5.99 -6.14
C SER A 49 -6.83 -4.84 -5.14
N GLU A 50 -7.33 -5.09 -3.93
CA GLU A 50 -7.46 -4.12 -2.85
C GLU A 50 -6.11 -3.59 -2.37
N VAL A 51 -5.04 -4.39 -2.50
CA VAL A 51 -3.67 -3.93 -2.20
C VAL A 51 -3.29 -2.77 -3.13
N LEU A 52 -3.54 -2.91 -4.43
CA LEU A 52 -3.23 -1.88 -5.42
C LEU A 52 -4.14 -0.66 -5.25
N ASN A 53 -5.42 -0.86 -4.94
CA ASN A 53 -6.35 0.24 -4.69
C ASN A 53 -5.94 1.06 -3.45
N MET A 54 -5.57 0.39 -2.35
CA MET A 54 -5.08 1.04 -1.13
C MET A 54 -3.77 1.80 -1.39
N LEU A 55 -2.83 1.22 -2.16
CA LEU A 55 -1.62 1.91 -2.58
C LEU A 55 -1.92 3.16 -3.42
N ALA A 56 -2.85 3.08 -4.37
CA ALA A 56 -3.24 4.23 -5.18
C ALA A 56 -3.79 5.38 -4.31
N ILE A 57 -4.63 5.06 -3.32
CA ILE A 57 -5.14 6.04 -2.35
C ILE A 57 -3.98 6.68 -1.56
N LEU A 58 -3.06 5.86 -1.04
CA LEU A 58 -1.91 6.34 -0.27
C LEU A 58 -1.01 7.25 -1.12
N ILE A 59 -0.66 6.83 -2.33
CA ILE A 59 0.22 7.58 -3.25
C ILE A 59 -0.43 8.91 -3.62
N ASN A 60 -1.72 8.91 -4.00
CA ASN A 60 -2.44 10.13 -4.33
C ASN A 60 -2.52 11.10 -3.14
N LYS A 61 -2.62 10.57 -1.91
CA LYS A 61 -2.64 11.39 -0.69
C LYS A 61 -1.26 11.94 -0.31
N ALA A 62 -0.21 11.15 -0.53
CA ALA A 62 1.16 11.48 -0.14
C ALA A 62 1.87 12.40 -1.15
N GLU A 63 1.45 12.39 -2.42
CA GLU A 63 2.04 13.17 -3.51
C GLU A 63 3.58 13.01 -3.54
N SER A 64 4.32 14.12 -3.52
CA SER A 64 5.78 14.13 -3.58
C SER A 64 6.47 13.49 -2.37
N ARG A 65 5.77 13.26 -1.27
CA ARG A 65 6.35 12.73 -0.02
C ARG A 65 6.69 11.25 -0.08
N ILE A 66 6.10 10.50 -1.01
CA ILE A 66 6.35 9.06 -1.20
C ILE A 66 7.25 8.78 -2.41
N THR A 67 7.65 9.79 -3.19
CA THR A 67 8.37 9.61 -4.46
C THR A 67 9.64 8.77 -4.32
N ASN A 68 10.38 8.93 -3.22
CA ASN A 68 11.58 8.15 -2.92
C ASN A 68 11.33 6.65 -2.68
N ARG A 69 10.08 6.26 -2.42
CA ARG A 69 9.65 4.87 -2.21
C ARG A 69 8.97 4.25 -3.43
N ILE A 70 8.69 5.04 -4.46
CA ILE A 70 8.01 4.55 -5.68
C ILE A 70 8.78 3.39 -6.35
N PRO A 71 10.14 3.44 -6.48
CA PRO A 71 10.88 2.30 -7.04
C PRO A 71 10.64 1.01 -6.27
N ASP A 72 10.75 1.08 -4.94
CA ASP A 72 10.52 -0.07 -4.05
C ASP A 72 9.06 -0.61 -4.17
N ILE A 73 8.07 0.28 -4.33
CA ILE A 73 6.67 -0.13 -4.56
C ILE A 73 6.55 -0.87 -5.88
N PHE A 74 7.19 -0.38 -6.94
CA PHE A 74 7.15 -1.03 -8.24
C PHE A 74 7.82 -2.40 -8.21
N ASP A 75 8.98 -2.54 -7.57
CA ASP A 75 9.67 -3.82 -7.43
C ASP A 75 8.83 -4.89 -6.69
N LEU A 76 7.90 -4.46 -5.84
CA LEU A 76 7.02 -5.35 -5.07
C LEU A 76 5.64 -5.59 -5.70
N THR A 77 5.25 -4.81 -6.73
CA THR A 77 3.89 -4.88 -7.28
C THR A 77 3.84 -5.13 -8.79
N PHE A 78 4.88 -4.75 -9.52
CA PHE A 78 5.02 -4.98 -10.94
C PHE A 78 6.09 -6.05 -11.17
N GLU A 79 5.78 -7.02 -12.03
CA GLU A 79 6.74 -8.04 -12.43
C GLU A 79 7.83 -7.42 -13.31
N HIS A 80 9.03 -8.02 -13.28
CA HIS A 80 10.04 -7.82 -14.33
C HIS A 80 9.67 -8.58 -15.60
#